data_AF-A0A3B9EWR3-F1
#
_entry.id   AF-A0A3B9EWR3-F1
#
_cell.length_a   1.000
_cell.length_b   1.000
_cell.length_c   1.000
_cell.angle_alpha   90.00
_cell.angle_beta   90.00
_cell.angle_gamma   90.00
#
_symmetry.space_group_name_H-M   'P 1'
#
loop_
_entity.id
_entity.type
_entity.pdbx_description
1 polymer ?
#
loop_
_entity_poly.entity_id
_entity_poly.type
_entity_poly.pdbx_seq_one_letter_code
_entity_poly.pdbx_strand_id
1 'polypeptide(L)' 'LQVHDELVFDAPKTEVEKIKPLIKEAMESAVETKVPLLVDFGQGGNWLEAH' A
#
# COMPACT_ATOMS: atom_id res chain seq x y z
N LEU A 1 7.27 2.34 6.58
CA LEU A 1 8.34 3.24 6.08
C LEU A 1 7.82 4.01 4.87
N GLN A 2 8.22 5.26 4.66
CA GLN A 2 7.89 6.00 3.43
C GLN A 2 9.17 6.24 2.63
N VAL A 3 9.11 5.96 1.33
CA VAL A 3 10.20 6.19 0.38
C VAL A 3 9.60 6.60 -0.95
N HIS A 4 9.92 7.80 -1.44
CA HIS A 4 9.34 8.36 -2.67
C HIS A 4 7.79 8.36 -2.64
N ASP A 5 7.15 7.62 -3.52
CA ASP A 5 5.71 7.43 -3.64
C ASP A 5 5.20 6.14 -2.97
N GLU A 6 6.09 5.40 -2.30
CA GLU A 6 5.79 4.11 -1.69
C GLU A 6 5.67 4.18 -0.16
N LEU A 7 4.73 3.39 0.37
CA LEU A 7 4.58 3.09 1.79
C LEU A 7 4.80 1.60 2.03
N VAL A 8 5.80 1.28 2.85
CA VAL A 8 6.15 -0.11 3.21
C VAL A 8 5.56 -0.43 4.58
N PHE A 9 4.82 -1.53 4.67
CA PHE A 9 4.17 -2.02 5.88
C PHE A 9 4.65 -3.44 6.20
N ASP A 10 4.90 -3.71 7.48
CA ASP A 10 5.00 -5.07 8.00
C ASP A 10 3.63 -5.46 8.58
N ALA A 11 3.15 -6.65 8.23
CA ALA A 11 1.86 -7.15 8.70
C ALA A 11 1.86 -8.67 8.90
N PRO A 12 1.08 -9.20 9.86
CA PRO A 12 0.82 -10.62 9.95
C PRO A 12 0.20 -11.17 8.66
N LYS A 13 0.67 -12.31 8.16
CA LYS A 13 0.18 -12.93 6.91
C LYS A 13 -1.34 -13.14 6.90
N THR A 14 -1.92 -13.42 8.05
CA THR A 14 -3.37 -13.62 8.23
C THR A 14 -4.21 -12.36 8.10
N GLU A 15 -3.58 -11.19 8.17
CA GLU A 15 -4.25 -9.88 8.13
C GLU A 15 -4.09 -9.17 6.80
N VAL A 16 -3.13 -9.59 5.97
CA VAL A 16 -2.79 -8.95 4.69
C VAL A 16 -4.03 -8.73 3.81
N GLU A 17 -4.85 -9.75 3.62
CA GLU A 17 -6.06 -9.66 2.79
C GLU A 17 -7.15 -8.75 3.38
N LYS A 18 -7.12 -8.49 4.69
CA LYS A 18 -8.04 -7.57 5.35
C LYS A 18 -7.57 -6.13 5.27
N ILE A 19 -6.27 -5.89 5.39
CA ILE A 19 -5.70 -4.55 5.45
C ILE A 19 -5.42 -3.95 4.07
N LYS A 20 -5.12 -4.78 3.05
CA LYS A 20 -4.90 -4.33 1.66
C LYS A 20 -6.00 -3.38 1.15
N PRO A 21 -7.30 -3.73 1.20
CA PRO A 21 -8.35 -2.83 0.69
C PRO A 21 -8.45 -1.53 1.49
N LEU A 22 -8.22 -1.58 2.82
CA LEU A 22 -8.26 -0.40 3.68
C LEU A 22 -7.13 0.58 3.35
N ILE A 23 -5.92 0.07 3.15
CA ILE A 23 -4.76 0.87 2.76
C ILE A 23 -4.98 1.48 1.38
N LYS A 24 -5.51 0.70 0.42
CA LYS A 24 -5.80 1.17 -0.93
C LYS A 24 -6.78 2.35 -0.91
N GLU A 25 -7.91 2.17 -0.24
CA GLU A 25 -8.93 3.20 -0.11
C GLU A 25 -8.36 4.45 0.56
N ALA A 26 -7.66 4.29 1.68
CA ALA A 26 -7.08 5.41 2.41
C ALA A 26 -6.07 6.20 1.59
N MET A 27 -5.23 5.52 0.79
CA MET A 27 -4.21 6.17 -0.03
C MET A 27 -4.80 6.83 -1.29
N GLU A 28 -5.72 6.15 -2.00
CA GLU A 28 -6.33 6.69 -3.22
C GLU A 28 -7.28 7.87 -2.93
N SER A 29 -7.87 7.92 -1.73
CA SER A 29 -8.77 9.00 -1.29
C SER A 29 -8.11 10.04 -0.37
N ALA A 30 -6.81 9.92 -0.09
CA ALA A 30 -6.11 10.77 0.87
C ALA A 30 -6.19 12.27 0.53
N VAL A 31 -6.26 12.60 -0.76
CA VAL A 31 -6.35 13.97 -1.25
C VAL A 31 -7.14 14.01 -2.55
N GLU A 32 -7.97 15.04 -2.71
CA GLU A 32 -8.71 15.26 -3.94
C GLU A 32 -7.79 15.87 -5.00
N THR A 33 -7.64 15.16 -6.12
CA THR A 33 -6.78 15.55 -7.24
C THR A 33 -7.56 15.52 -8.54
N LYS A 34 -7.18 16.39 -9.49
CA LYS A 34 -7.81 16.40 -10.84
C LYS A 34 -7.59 15.10 -11.62
N VAL A 35 -6.52 14.38 -11.28
CA VAL A 35 -6.18 13.07 -11.84
C VAL A 35 -6.31 12.05 -10.71
N PRO A 36 -7.02 10.93 -10.90
CA PRO A 36 -7.17 9.92 -9.86
C PRO A 36 -5.83 9.37 -9.39
N LEU A 37 -5.68 9.20 -8.08
CA LEU A 37 -4.56 8.46 -7.50
C LEU A 37 -4.85 6.97 -7.60
N LEU A 38 -3.84 6.19 -7.97
CA LEU A 38 -3.90 4.74 -8.07
C LEU A 38 -2.83 4.13 -7.17
N VAL A 39 -3.20 3.07 -6.47
CA VAL A 39 -2.30 2.35 -5.56
C VAL A 39 -2.17 0.90 -5.99
N ASP A 40 -0.92 0.50 -6.20
CA ASP A 40 -0.50 -0.87 -6.45
C ASP A 40 0.10 -1.50 -5.19
N PHE A 41 0.08 -2.83 -5.15
CA PHE A 41 0.57 -3.61 -4.00
C PHE A 41 1.57 -4.66 -4.46
N GLY A 42 2.71 -4.71 -3.79
CA GLY A 42 3.59 -5.87 -3.76
C GLY A 42 3.68 -6.48 -2.36
N GLN A 43 4.05 -7.75 -2.29
CA GLN A 43 4.16 -8.51 -1.05
C GLN A 43 5.32 -9.50 -1.16
N GLY A 44 6.17 -9.53 -0.14
CA GLY A 44 7.36 -10.38 -0.11
C GLY A 44 7.80 -10.71 1.32
N GLY A 45 8.73 -11.63 1.46
CA GLY A 45 9.38 -11.94 2.75
C GLY A 45 10.44 -10.91 3.16
N ASN A 46 10.80 -10.03 2.23
CA ASN A 46 11.65 -8.86 2.43
C ASN A 46 11.20 -7.75 1.48
N TRP A 47 11.76 -6.55 1.64
CA TRP A 47 11.37 -5.40 0.84
C TRP A 47 11.68 -5.57 -0.66
N LEU A 48 12.80 -6.20 -1.03
CA LEU A 48 13.14 -6.43 -2.44
C LEU A 48 12.11 -7.32 -3.16
N GLU A 49 11.53 -8.30 -2.47
CA GLU A 49 10.46 -9.14 -3.03
C GLU A 49 9.09 -8.46 -3.05
N ALA A 50 8.89 -7.45 -2.20
CA ALA A 50 7.62 -6.75 -2.06
C ALA A 50 7.50 -5.49 -2.94
N HIS A 51 8.59 -5.07 -3.56
CA HIS A 51 8.66 -3.97 -4.52
C HIS A 51 8.50 -4.54 -5.93
#